data_AF-A0A1M4DWF2-F1
#
_entry.id   AF-A0A1M4DWF2-F1
#
_cell.length_a   1.000
_cell.length_b   1.000
_cell.length_c   1.000
_cell.angle_alpha   90.00
_cell.angle_beta   90.00
_cell.angle_gamma   90.00
#
_symmetry.space_group_name_H-M   'P 1'
#
loop_
_entity.id
_entity.type
_entity.pdbx_description
1 polymer ?
#
loop_
_entity_poly.entity_id
_entity_poly.type
_entity_poly.pdbx_seq_one_letter_code
_entity_poly.pdbx_strand_id
1 'polypeptide(L)' 'MGHDDLDSRVHDRVALDEIALYAEVLTAVAVSERRLTLDELDDALGLRTSASR' A
#
# COMPACT_ATOMS: atom_id res chain seq x y z
N MET A 1 16.71 -1.03 -27.78
CA MET A 1 16.19 -2.12 -26.95
C MET A 1 16.69 -1.86 -25.54
N GLY A 2 15.81 -1.53 -24.60
CA GLY A 2 16.22 -1.05 -23.28
C GLY A 2 15.15 -0.25 -22.52
N HIS A 3 14.05 0.12 -23.19
CA HIS A 3 12.89 0.72 -22.53
C HIS A 3 12.03 -0.36 -21.82
N ASP A 4 11.83 -1.52 -22.45
CA ASP A 4 11.01 -2.62 -21.88
C ASP A 4 11.53 -3.17 -20.55
N ASP A 5 12.86 -3.31 -20.38
CA ASP A 5 13.45 -3.79 -19.12
C ASP A 5 13.33 -2.75 -18.00
N LEU A 6 13.36 -1.45 -18.35
CA LEU A 6 13.20 -0.34 -17.44
C LEU A 6 11.74 -0.25 -16.96
N ASP A 7 10.78 -0.33 -17.88
CA ASP A 7 9.35 -0.37 -17.57
C ASP A 7 9.01 -1.58 -16.71
N SER A 8 9.59 -2.75 -17.01
CA SER A 8 9.39 -3.97 -16.20
C SER A 8 9.92 -3.81 -14.76
N ARG A 9 11.11 -3.23 -14.58
CA ARG A 9 11.66 -2.98 -13.23
C ARG A 9 10.87 -1.93 -12.45
N VAL A 10 10.33 -0.93 -13.13
CA VAL A 10 9.44 0.06 -12.51
C VAL A 10 8.14 -0.62 -12.10
N HIS A 11 7.55 -1.46 -12.96
CA HIS A 11 6.36 -2.24 -12.64
C HIS A 11 6.59 -3.21 -11.47
N ASP A 12 7.74 -3.89 -11.41
CA ASP A 12 8.08 -4.75 -10.28
C ASP A 12 8.13 -3.97 -8.97
N ARG A 13 8.73 -2.77 -8.98
CA ARG A 13 8.78 -1.91 -7.79
C ARG A 13 7.39 -1.45 -7.37
N VAL A 14 6.57 -0.99 -8.31
CA VAL A 14 5.17 -0.60 -8.04
C VAL A 14 4.37 -1.78 -7.47
N ALA A 15 4.49 -2.96 -8.08
CA ALA A 15 3.80 -4.17 -7.61
C ALA A 15 4.26 -4.59 -6.21
N LEU A 16 5.56 -4.50 -5.91
CA LEU A 16 6.09 -4.79 -4.59
C LEU A 16 5.60 -3.78 -3.55
N ASP A 17 5.55 -2.50 -3.90
CA ASP A 17 5.01 -1.45 -3.02
C ASP A 17 3.51 -1.68 -2.76
N GLU A 18 2.74 -2.09 -3.77
CA GLU A 18 1.33 -2.48 -3.62
C GLU A 18 1.16 -3.73 -2.72
N ILE A 19 2.01 -4.75 -2.88
CA ILE A 19 1.99 -5.94 -2.01
C ILE A 19 2.28 -5.55 -0.56
N ALA A 20 3.28 -4.70 -0.32
CA ALA A 20 3.59 -4.21 1.00
C ALA A 20 2.40 -3.45 1.61
N LEU A 21 1.78 -2.56 0.83
CA LEU A 21 0.58 -1.82 1.25
C LEU A 21 -0.58 -2.76 1.61
N TYR A 22 -0.86 -3.77 0.79
CA TYR A 22 -1.91 -4.74 1.11
C TYR A 22 -1.58 -5.58 2.34
N ALA A 23 -0.30 -5.93 2.56
CA ALA A 23 0.11 -6.64 3.76
C ALA A 23 -0.12 -5.82 5.04
N GLU A 24 0.11 -4.50 5.00
CA GLU A 24 -0.20 -3.59 6.12
C GLU A 24 -1.70 -3.55 6.40
N VAL A 25 -2.54 -3.44 5.37
CA VAL A 25 -4.00 -3.46 5.53
C VAL A 25 -4.48 -4.79 6.13
N LEU A 26 -3.96 -5.92 5.65
CA LEU A 26 -4.31 -7.24 6.19
C LEU A 26 -3.85 -7.40 7.64
N THR A 27 -2.68 -6.86 7.98
CA THR A 27 -2.17 -6.84 9.36
C THR A 27 -3.09 -6.03 10.26
N ALA A 28 -3.53 -4.85 9.84
CA ALA A 28 -4.47 -4.02 10.59
C ALA A 28 -5.81 -4.73 10.83
N VAL A 29 -6.34 -5.43 9.83
CA VAL A 29 -7.54 -6.28 9.98
C VAL A 29 -7.31 -7.39 11.00
N ALA A 30 -6.17 -8.09 10.90
CA ALA A 30 -5.84 -9.19 11.81
C ALA A 30 -5.71 -8.71 13.26
N VAL A 31 -5.05 -7.57 13.50
CA VAL A 31 -4.90 -6.96 14.83
C VAL A 31 -6.22 -6.47 15.39
N SER A 32 -7.10 -5.95 14.54
CA SER A 32 -8.40 -5.43 14.99
C SER A 32 -9.38 -6.54 15.35
N GLU A 33 -9.18 -7.77 14.84
CA GLU A 33 -10.11 -8.91 14.95
C GLU A 33 -11.53 -8.62 14.44
N ARG A 34 -11.68 -7.56 13.64
CA ARG A 34 -12.94 -7.10 13.04
C ARG A 34 -12.66 -6.37 11.73
N ARG A 35 -13.73 -6.01 11.02
CA ARG A 35 -13.64 -5.08 9.90
C ARG A 35 -13.12 -3.72 10.39
N LEU A 36 -12.20 -3.14 9.62
CA LEU A 36 -11.72 -1.77 9.83
C LEU A 36 -12.83 -0.75 9.54
N THR A 37 -12.85 0.31 10.34
CA THR A 37 -13.55 1.54 9.98
C THR A 37 -12.82 2.23 8.81
N LEU A 38 -13.49 3.15 8.11
CA LEU A 38 -12.86 3.93 7.04
C LEU A 38 -11.64 4.70 7.56
N ASP A 39 -11.78 5.22 8.77
CA ASP A 39 -10.75 5.95 9.50
C ASP A 39 -9.48 5.11 9.73
N GLU A 40 -9.65 3.87 10.18
CA GLU A 40 -8.52 2.94 10.38
C GLU A 40 -7.93 2.43 9.07
N LEU A 41 -8.76 2.32 8.02
CA LEU A 41 -8.28 1.99 6.68
C LEU A 41 -7.43 3.13 6.11
N ASP A 42 -7.86 4.38 6.27
CA ASP A 42 -7.10 5.55 5.84
C ASP A 42 -5.75 5.67 6.57
N ASP A 43 -5.70 5.29 7.86
CA ASP A 43 -4.44 5.18 8.61
C ASP A 43 -3.53 4.09 8.02
N ALA A 44 -4.05 2.88 7.79
CA ALA A 44 -3.29 1.75 7.24
C ALA A 44 -2.78 2.03 5.82
N LEU A 45 -3.52 2.84 5.05
CA LEU A 45 -3.12 3.31 3.73
C LEU A 45 -2.17 4.52 3.77
N GLY A 46 -1.87 5.07 4.95
CA GLY A 46 -1.01 6.24 5.12
C GLY A 46 -1.63 7.56 4.64
N LEU A 47 -2.95 7.63 4.47
CA LEU A 47 -3.64 8.80 3.92
C LEU A 47 -3.74 9.95 4.92
N ARG A 48 -3.64 9.67 6.23
CA ARG A 48 -3.74 10.70 7.28
C ARG A 48 -2.52 11.60 7.43
N THR A 49 -1.39 11.26 6.78
CA THR A 49 -0.20 12.12 6.76
C THR A 49 -0.13 13.03 5.53
N SER A 50 -1.08 12.97 4.58
CA SER A 50 -1.02 13.76 3.35
C SER A 50 -1.72 15.13 3.41
N ALA A 51 -2.28 15.53 4.55
CA ALA A 51 -2.82 16.89 4.75
C ALA A 51 -1.74 17.98 4.87
N SER A 52 -0.45 17.60 4.77
CA SER A 52 0.66 18.54 4.66
C SER A 52 1.57 18.13 3.50
N ARG A 53 1.21 18.54 2.28
CA ARG A 53 2.17 18.91 1.23
C ARG A 53 1.53 19.78 0.16
#